data_AF-A0A5S3RL24-F1
#
_entry.id   AF-A0A5S3RL24-F1
#
_cell.length_a   1.000
_cell.length_b   1.000
_cell.length_c   1.000
_cell.angle_alpha   90.00
_cell.angle_beta   90.00
_cell.angle_gamma   90.00
#
_symmetry.space_group_name_H-M   'P 1'
#
loop_
_entity.id
_entity.type
_entity.pdbx_description
1 polymer ?
#
loop_
_entity_poly.entity_id
_entity_poly.type
_entity_poly.pdbx_seq_one_letter_code
_entity_poly.pdbx_strand_id
1 'polypeptide(L)'
;MAQAVTVYRWDDPGAPQIVDGRPSEFINVFKKCLVEGYGEKIPLGWQVQLEEAINKISFINDVTAGGSGGSFVLKSALGGDEVGEKVIIQCCQSFIDFENIIQASPKSTYKMKGGTFGYDLFPQWLVIGTSHAFYFITKMTTHQSVSSLQNLYYPAFFVGDFNKIIPSDQNRFILFGGYTGLNDDTNPGSTAYLSGKLVDGAASSSIKGYTLDSPPSVWQYTIRTLLGSGRNNIEDSVVKKETPEITFMSPAYIFNNSYDYHRSEYAETYNSVTNPAIRGVIPGLFVSQQVGFFDEALYYTPIINNQVHLNLPSTGGRASAVWINMEQW
;
A
#
# COMPACT_ATOMS: atom_id res chain seq x y z
N MET A 1 -20.66 -2.80 -1.95
CA MET A 1 -21.29 -1.48 -1.75
C MET A 1 -20.16 -0.50 -1.53
N ALA A 2 -20.30 0.74 -2.02
CA ALA A 2 -19.29 1.76 -1.81
C ALA A 2 -19.14 2.04 -0.31
N GLN A 3 -17.92 2.06 0.20
CA GLN A 3 -17.59 2.39 1.59
C GLN A 3 -17.06 3.80 1.67
N ALA A 4 -17.55 4.58 2.63
CA ALA A 4 -17.01 5.90 2.92
C ALA A 4 -15.55 5.79 3.38
N VAL A 5 -14.69 6.62 2.80
CA VAL A 5 -13.26 6.69 3.12
C VAL A 5 -13.02 7.75 4.18
N THR A 6 -12.17 7.43 5.15
CA THR A 6 -11.65 8.41 6.11
C THR A 6 -10.19 8.71 5.82
N VAL A 7 -9.86 9.99 5.81
CA VAL A 7 -8.50 10.50 5.63
C VAL A 7 -8.02 11.04 6.97
N TYR A 8 -6.89 10.52 7.45
CA TYR A 8 -6.18 10.96 8.65
C TYR A 8 -4.85 11.56 8.25
N ARG A 9 -4.48 12.66 8.90
CA ARG A 9 -3.27 13.41 8.58
C ARG A 9 -2.47 13.74 9.83
N TRP A 10 -1.16 13.84 9.65
CA TRP A 10 -0.23 14.27 10.70
C TRP A 10 -0.55 15.64 11.31
N ASP A 11 -1.22 16.52 10.56
CA ASP A 11 -1.58 17.89 10.97
C ASP A 11 -3.04 18.05 11.43
N ASP A 12 -3.80 16.95 11.51
CA ASP A 12 -5.15 16.98 12.08
C ASP A 12 -5.06 17.30 13.61
N PRO A 13 -6.04 18.03 14.19
CA PRO A 13 -6.05 18.31 15.62
C PRO A 13 -6.02 17.03 16.46
N GLY A 14 -5.01 16.91 17.33
CA GLY A 14 -4.82 15.73 18.18
C GLY A 14 -4.15 14.54 17.50
N ALA A 15 -3.67 14.69 16.26
CA ALA A 15 -3.00 13.63 15.53
C ALA A 15 -1.73 13.14 16.24
N PRO A 16 -1.47 11.83 16.27
CA PRO A 16 -0.23 11.28 16.79
C PRO A 16 0.97 11.78 15.98
N GLN A 17 2.05 12.14 16.67
CA GLN A 17 3.26 12.70 16.06
C GLN A 17 4.38 11.65 16.02
N ILE A 18 5.14 11.67 14.93
CA ILE A 18 6.41 10.95 14.80
C ILE A 18 7.52 11.98 15.04
N VAL A 19 8.18 11.92 16.19
CA VAL A 19 9.18 12.91 16.61
C VAL A 19 10.59 12.38 16.35
N ASP A 20 10.86 11.16 16.78
CA ASP A 20 12.18 10.54 16.68
C ASP A 20 12.26 9.43 15.63
N GLY A 21 11.12 8.97 15.11
CA GLY A 21 11.05 7.84 14.19
C GLY A 21 11.24 6.52 14.93
N ARG A 22 10.65 6.38 16.11
CA ARG A 22 10.66 5.14 16.91
C ARG A 22 9.57 4.17 16.43
N PRO A 23 9.76 2.84 16.57
CA PRO A 23 8.72 1.85 16.32
C PRO A 23 7.40 2.14 17.05
N SER A 24 7.45 2.55 18.31
CA SER A 24 6.28 2.88 19.13
C SER A 24 5.47 4.06 18.59
N GLU A 25 6.13 5.10 18.08
CA GLU A 25 5.47 6.24 17.45
C GLU A 25 4.72 5.79 16.19
N PHE A 26 5.32 4.90 15.40
CA PHE A 26 4.70 4.37 14.21
C PHE A 26 3.48 3.49 14.52
N ILE A 27 3.59 2.64 15.54
CA ILE A 27 2.47 1.85 16.05
C ILE A 27 1.35 2.76 16.58
N ASN A 28 1.70 3.84 17.29
CA ASN A 28 0.73 4.79 17.82
C ASN A 28 -0.08 5.46 16.69
N VAL A 29 0.54 5.78 15.55
CA VAL A 29 -0.19 6.28 14.36
C VAL A 29 -1.28 5.31 13.93
N PHE A 30 -0.96 4.02 13.76
CA PHE A 30 -1.96 3.03 13.37
C PHE A 30 -2.98 2.76 14.46
N LYS A 31 -2.57 2.66 15.72
CA LYS A 31 -3.50 2.43 16.82
C LYS A 31 -4.57 3.52 16.89
N LYS A 32 -4.16 4.78 16.73
CA LYS A 32 -5.05 5.94 16.67
C LYS A 32 -5.93 5.97 15.43
N CYS A 33 -5.40 5.71 14.23
CA CYS A 33 -6.21 5.77 13.00
C CYS A 33 -7.14 4.56 12.84
N LEU A 34 -6.68 3.36 13.23
CA LEU A 34 -7.36 2.10 12.97
C LEU A 34 -8.38 1.76 14.07
N VAL A 35 -8.06 2.03 15.34
CA VAL A 35 -8.79 1.48 16.50
C VAL A 35 -9.35 2.54 17.45
N GLU A 36 -8.56 3.55 17.83
CA GLU A 36 -8.93 4.42 18.96
C GLU A 36 -9.57 5.76 18.55
N GLY A 37 -9.22 6.28 17.38
CA GLY A 37 -9.49 7.65 16.99
C GLY A 37 -8.56 8.66 17.67
N TYR A 38 -8.66 9.92 17.26
CA TYR A 38 -7.97 11.04 17.90
C TYR A 38 -8.66 12.37 17.58
N GLY A 39 -8.59 13.34 18.49
CA GLY A 39 -9.35 14.59 18.35
C GLY A 39 -10.85 14.29 18.13
N GLU A 40 -11.39 14.77 17.01
CA GLU A 40 -12.76 14.48 16.56
C GLU A 40 -12.83 13.37 15.49
N LYS A 41 -11.69 12.81 15.08
CA LYS A 41 -11.62 11.73 14.08
C LYS A 41 -12.00 10.40 14.72
N ILE A 42 -13.11 9.84 14.25
CA ILE A 42 -13.55 8.46 14.55
C ILE A 42 -12.56 7.49 13.90
N PRO A 43 -12.21 6.35 14.53
CA PRO A 43 -11.34 5.33 13.95
C PRO A 43 -11.96 4.58 12.76
N LEU A 44 -11.13 3.86 11.99
CA LEU A 44 -11.59 3.03 10.86
C LEU A 44 -12.42 1.79 11.28
N GLY A 45 -12.44 1.44 12.55
CA GLY A 45 -13.22 0.31 13.08
C GLY A 45 -12.46 -1.02 13.11
N TRP A 46 -11.14 -1.00 12.92
CA TRP A 46 -10.30 -2.18 13.13
C TRP A 46 -10.15 -2.48 14.63
N GLN A 47 -9.63 -3.64 14.96
CA GLN A 47 -9.41 -4.06 16.35
C GLN A 47 -7.94 -4.42 16.57
N VAL A 48 -7.44 -4.20 17.79
CA VAL A 48 -6.18 -4.80 18.23
C VAL A 48 -6.42 -6.28 18.46
N GLN A 49 -5.68 -7.12 17.75
CA GLN A 49 -5.76 -8.58 17.89
C GLN A 49 -4.81 -9.07 18.98
N LEU A 50 -3.58 -8.54 19.01
CA LEU A 50 -2.59 -8.85 20.03
C LEU A 50 -1.59 -7.70 20.15
N GLU A 51 -1.28 -7.29 21.38
CA GLU A 51 -0.25 -6.30 21.69
C GLU A 51 0.64 -6.91 22.79
N GLU A 52 1.86 -7.32 22.43
CA GLU A 52 2.80 -7.96 23.37
C GLU A 52 3.75 -6.95 23.99
N ALA A 53 4.08 -5.88 23.26
CA ALA A 53 5.01 -4.84 23.68
C ALA A 53 4.72 -3.54 22.93
N ILE A 54 5.29 -2.42 23.41
CA ILE A 54 5.12 -1.10 22.80
C ILE A 54 5.55 -1.02 21.32
N ASN A 55 6.42 -1.94 20.90
CA ASN A 55 7.00 -2.03 19.58
C ASN A 55 6.54 -3.27 18.80
N LYS A 56 5.45 -3.94 19.21
CA LYS A 56 5.00 -5.23 18.66
C LYS A 56 3.47 -5.40 18.80
N ILE A 57 2.75 -5.26 17.69
CA ILE A 57 1.28 -5.25 17.66
C ILE A 57 0.71 -5.92 16.40
N SER A 58 -0.50 -6.47 16.50
CA SER A 58 -1.30 -6.97 15.39
C SER A 58 -2.70 -6.34 15.42
N PHE A 59 -3.22 -5.98 14.25
CA PHE A 59 -4.57 -5.45 14.04
C PHE A 59 -5.36 -6.39 13.13
N ILE A 60 -6.67 -6.49 13.33
CA ILE A 60 -7.58 -7.26 12.47
C ILE A 60 -8.67 -6.33 11.90
N ASN A 61 -9.01 -6.53 10.62
CA ASN A 61 -10.07 -5.76 9.97
C ASN A 61 -11.47 -6.22 10.40
N ASP A 62 -12.48 -5.36 10.22
CA ASP A 62 -13.82 -5.60 10.78
C ASP A 62 -14.65 -6.55 9.91
N VAL A 63 -14.79 -7.80 10.37
CA VAL A 63 -15.62 -8.82 9.70
C VAL A 63 -17.10 -8.42 9.68
N THR A 64 -17.59 -7.69 10.68
CA THR A 64 -19.00 -7.27 10.76
C THR A 64 -19.32 -6.16 9.77
N ALA A 65 -18.32 -5.34 9.41
CA ALA A 65 -18.43 -4.36 8.32
C ALA A 65 -18.23 -4.97 6.92
N GLY A 66 -17.81 -6.24 6.84
CA GLY A 66 -17.58 -6.98 5.59
C GLY A 66 -16.12 -7.32 5.28
N GLY A 67 -15.19 -7.11 6.22
CA GLY A 67 -13.78 -7.49 6.15
C GLY A 67 -13.59 -9.00 6.18
N SER A 68 -12.43 -9.48 5.74
CA SER A 68 -12.07 -10.90 5.70
C SER A 68 -11.68 -11.51 7.05
N GLY A 69 -11.34 -10.67 8.04
CA GLY A 69 -10.67 -11.10 9.26
C GLY A 69 -9.14 -11.23 9.09
N GLY A 70 -8.58 -10.72 8.00
CA GLY A 70 -7.14 -10.67 7.80
C GLY A 70 -6.45 -9.69 8.76
N SER A 71 -5.18 -9.98 9.06
CA SER A 71 -4.43 -9.28 10.09
C SER A 71 -3.24 -8.50 9.54
N PHE A 72 -3.02 -7.32 10.10
CA PHE A 72 -1.87 -6.44 9.87
C PHE A 72 -0.95 -6.46 11.08
N VAL A 73 0.28 -6.93 10.89
CA VAL A 73 1.27 -7.13 11.95
C VAL A 73 2.38 -6.09 11.80
N LEU A 74 2.75 -5.44 12.90
CA LEU A 74 3.92 -4.57 12.99
C LEU A 74 4.80 -4.96 14.16
N LYS A 75 6.11 -5.01 13.92
CA LYS A 75 7.10 -5.22 14.97
C LYS A 75 8.41 -4.51 14.68
N SER A 76 9.10 -4.09 15.73
CA SER A 76 10.51 -3.72 15.63
C SER A 76 11.34 -4.86 15.04
N ALA A 77 12.27 -4.53 14.16
CA ALA A 77 13.10 -5.52 13.48
C ALA A 77 14.10 -6.17 14.44
N LEU A 78 14.65 -5.41 15.38
CA LEU A 78 15.59 -5.89 16.40
C LEU A 78 14.95 -6.06 17.79
N GLY A 79 13.66 -5.79 17.94
CA GLY A 79 12.91 -5.98 19.18
C GLY A 79 13.04 -4.86 20.20
N GLY A 80 13.76 -3.78 19.88
CA GLY A 80 13.85 -2.56 20.69
C GLY A 80 12.97 -1.41 20.18
N ASP A 81 12.98 -0.28 20.89
CA ASP A 81 12.23 0.95 20.54
C ASP A 81 13.16 2.15 20.35
N GLU A 82 14.35 1.89 19.81
CA GLU A 82 15.38 2.90 19.60
C GLU A 82 15.01 3.85 18.46
N VAL A 83 15.59 5.04 18.51
CA VAL A 83 15.46 6.08 17.49
C VAL A 83 15.95 5.55 16.14
N GLY A 84 15.08 5.56 15.12
CA GLY A 84 15.42 5.10 13.77
C GLY A 84 15.52 3.59 13.61
N GLU A 85 15.08 2.83 14.61
CA GLU A 85 14.92 1.38 14.50
C GLU A 85 13.93 1.03 13.39
N LYS A 86 14.22 -0.06 12.69
CA LYS A 86 13.42 -0.55 11.57
C LYS A 86 12.11 -1.18 12.09
N VAL A 87 11.02 -0.96 11.37
CA VAL A 87 9.75 -1.65 11.61
C VAL A 87 9.50 -2.63 10.48
N ILE A 88 9.28 -3.89 10.84
CA ILE A 88 8.77 -4.93 9.96
C ILE A 88 7.26 -4.83 9.96
N ILE A 89 6.68 -4.78 8.77
CA ILE A 89 5.25 -5.00 8.57
C ILE A 89 5.04 -6.31 7.81
N GLN A 90 3.93 -6.96 8.13
CA GLN A 90 3.48 -8.17 7.47
C GLN A 90 1.95 -8.23 7.52
N CYS A 91 1.33 -8.92 6.58
CA CYS A 91 -0.09 -9.21 6.60
C CYS A 91 -0.31 -10.72 6.55
N CYS A 92 -1.47 -11.20 6.97
CA CYS A 92 -1.81 -12.61 6.85
C CYS A 92 -3.33 -12.81 6.78
N GLN A 93 -3.74 -14.00 6.31
CA GLN A 93 -5.17 -14.35 6.33
C GLN A 93 -5.63 -14.77 7.73
N SER A 94 -4.72 -15.34 8.53
CA SER A 94 -5.01 -15.73 9.91
C SER A 94 -3.78 -15.54 10.79
N PHE A 95 -4.01 -14.94 11.95
CA PHE A 95 -3.00 -14.66 12.97
C PHE A 95 -3.40 -15.37 14.27
N ILE A 96 -2.48 -16.17 14.81
CA ILE A 96 -2.63 -16.80 16.12
C ILE A 96 -1.76 -16.04 17.13
N ASP A 97 -0.47 -15.93 16.81
CA ASP A 97 0.53 -15.16 17.54
C ASP A 97 1.67 -14.75 16.58
N PHE A 98 2.70 -14.07 17.08
CA PHE A 98 3.78 -13.56 16.25
C PHE A 98 4.76 -14.63 15.72
N GLU A 99 4.70 -15.85 16.24
CA GLU A 99 5.45 -17.01 15.77
C GLU A 99 4.60 -17.91 14.85
N ASN A 100 3.27 -17.81 14.93
CA ASN A 100 2.28 -18.60 14.20
C ASN A 100 1.40 -17.71 13.31
N ILE A 101 1.99 -17.26 12.19
CA ILE A 101 1.32 -16.44 11.17
C ILE A 101 0.97 -17.31 9.96
N ILE A 102 -0.31 -17.45 9.65
CA ILE A 102 -0.80 -18.36 8.61
C ILE A 102 -1.11 -17.59 7.32
N GLN A 103 -0.60 -18.11 6.19
CA GLN A 103 -0.75 -17.48 4.88
C GLN A 103 -0.26 -16.02 4.86
N ALA A 104 0.98 -15.84 5.29
CA ALA A 104 1.57 -14.52 5.43
C ALA A 104 2.04 -13.91 4.10
N SER A 105 1.83 -12.61 3.96
CA SER A 105 2.56 -11.78 3.00
C SER A 105 4.07 -11.85 3.30
N PRO A 106 4.90 -11.36 2.38
CA PRO A 106 6.32 -11.16 2.65
C PRO A 106 6.46 -10.12 3.77
N LYS A 107 7.61 -10.16 4.45
CA LYS A 107 7.99 -9.11 5.39
C LYS A 107 8.51 -7.91 4.61
N SER A 108 8.02 -6.74 4.95
CA SER A 108 8.53 -5.47 4.41
C SER A 108 9.07 -4.62 5.54
N THR A 109 10.28 -4.10 5.37
CA THR A 109 10.92 -3.29 6.42
C THR A 109 10.96 -1.82 6.04
N TYR A 110 10.57 -0.99 7.00
CA TYR A 110 10.51 0.46 6.86
C TYR A 110 11.36 1.13 7.94
N LYS A 111 11.95 2.27 7.59
CA LYS A 111 12.60 3.18 8.52
C LYS A 111 11.84 4.48 8.55
N MET A 112 11.58 4.99 9.75
CA MET A 112 11.01 6.34 9.94
C MET A 112 12.07 7.42 10.14
N LYS A 113 13.33 7.01 10.28
CA LYS A 113 14.48 7.90 10.32
C LYS A 113 15.65 7.28 9.57
N GLY A 114 16.33 8.10 8.78
CA GLY A 114 17.49 7.70 8.00
C GLY A 114 17.15 7.12 6.63
N GLY A 115 16.52 7.95 5.78
CA GLY A 115 16.33 7.71 4.36
C GLY A 115 17.64 7.58 3.57
N THR A 116 17.62 7.88 2.26
CA THR A 116 18.79 7.77 1.36
C THR A 116 20.04 8.50 1.90
N PHE A 117 19.85 9.56 2.70
CA PHE A 117 20.92 10.36 3.29
C PHE A 117 21.17 10.10 4.78
N GLY A 118 20.56 9.08 5.39
CA GLY A 118 20.89 8.62 6.75
C GLY A 118 20.38 9.48 7.92
N TYR A 119 19.81 10.67 7.66
CA TYR A 119 19.34 11.59 8.72
C TYR A 119 17.86 12.01 8.63
N ASP A 120 17.19 11.73 7.50
CA ASP A 120 15.84 12.27 7.28
C ASP A 120 14.77 11.54 8.10
N LEU A 121 13.94 12.30 8.80
CA LEU A 121 12.74 11.85 9.49
C LEU A 121 11.55 11.89 8.50
N PHE A 122 10.59 10.99 8.68
CA PHE A 122 9.31 10.97 7.97
C PHE A 122 8.14 11.38 8.90
N PRO A 123 8.10 12.64 9.41
CA PRO A 123 7.11 13.01 10.41
C PRO A 123 5.71 13.22 9.82
N GLN A 124 5.64 13.50 8.52
CA GLN A 124 4.39 13.78 7.82
C GLN A 124 3.85 12.48 7.25
N TRP A 125 2.62 12.13 7.62
CA TRP A 125 1.98 10.88 7.23
C TRP A 125 0.51 11.11 6.86
N LEU A 126 0.02 10.21 6.02
CA LEU A 126 -1.38 10.06 5.64
C LEU A 126 -1.80 8.60 5.85
N VAL A 127 -2.96 8.41 6.48
CA VAL A 127 -3.71 7.15 6.42
C VAL A 127 -5.01 7.44 5.69
N ILE A 128 -5.28 6.72 4.61
CA ILE A 128 -6.52 6.81 3.83
C ILE A 128 -7.14 5.43 3.86
N GLY A 129 -8.32 5.26 4.44
CA GLY A 129 -8.83 3.90 4.65
C GLY A 129 -10.32 3.80 4.95
N THR A 130 -10.74 2.53 5.02
CA THR A 130 -12.05 2.07 5.48
C THR A 130 -11.84 1.00 6.56
N SER A 131 -12.94 0.39 7.02
CA SER A 131 -12.88 -0.74 7.94
C SER A 131 -12.24 -2.01 7.36
N HIS A 132 -11.96 -2.06 6.05
CA HIS A 132 -11.43 -3.26 5.37
C HIS A 132 -10.00 -3.12 4.88
N ALA A 133 -9.57 -1.90 4.59
CA ALA A 133 -8.29 -1.61 3.97
C ALA A 133 -7.83 -0.18 4.25
N PHE A 134 -6.53 0.08 4.10
CA PHE A 134 -5.98 1.42 4.14
C PHE A 134 -4.71 1.55 3.29
N TYR A 135 -4.42 2.77 2.86
CA TYR A 135 -3.11 3.21 2.39
C TYR A 135 -2.41 3.95 3.50
N PHE A 136 -1.10 3.73 3.60
CA PHE A 136 -0.21 4.53 4.41
C PHE A 136 0.83 5.18 3.51
N ILE A 137 1.04 6.48 3.67
CA ILE A 137 1.93 7.28 2.81
C ILE A 137 2.64 8.30 3.68
N THR A 138 3.96 8.40 3.57
CA THR A 138 4.75 9.38 4.33
C THR A 138 5.41 10.43 3.47
N LYS A 139 5.92 11.46 4.12
CA LYS A 139 6.70 12.53 3.55
C LYS A 139 7.84 12.88 4.50
N MET A 140 9.03 13.08 3.94
CA MET A 140 10.22 13.47 4.69
C MET A 140 10.27 14.99 4.93
N THR A 141 10.92 15.40 6.02
CA THR A 141 11.01 16.82 6.41
C THR A 141 11.83 17.67 5.43
N THR A 142 12.89 17.09 4.87
CA THR A 142 13.95 17.81 4.14
C THR A 142 13.74 17.88 2.64
N HIS A 143 12.85 17.06 2.07
CA HIS A 143 12.67 16.96 0.63
C HIS A 143 11.36 17.54 0.11
N GLN A 144 11.44 17.90 -1.15
CA GLN A 144 10.70 18.91 -1.88
C GLN A 144 9.19 18.87 -1.63
N SER A 145 8.61 20.07 -1.66
CA SER A 145 7.18 20.32 -1.72
C SER A 145 6.50 19.75 -2.97
N VAL A 146 7.14 18.92 -3.80
CA VAL A 146 6.60 18.50 -5.11
C VAL A 146 6.39 17.00 -5.23
N SER A 147 5.56 16.58 -6.19
CA SER A 147 5.13 15.19 -6.40
C SER A 147 6.14 14.33 -7.14
N SER A 148 7.29 14.86 -7.56
CA SER A 148 8.42 14.05 -8.02
C SER A 148 9.47 13.85 -6.95
N LEU A 149 9.68 12.59 -6.56
CA LEU A 149 10.59 12.23 -5.48
C LEU A 149 11.97 11.79 -5.97
N GLN A 150 12.22 11.82 -7.28
CA GLN A 150 13.49 11.38 -7.85
C GLN A 150 13.92 10.02 -7.27
N ASN A 151 15.16 9.89 -6.76
CA ASN A 151 15.68 8.65 -6.19
C ASN A 151 15.40 8.48 -4.69
N LEU A 152 14.36 9.14 -4.17
CA LEU A 152 14.06 9.10 -2.75
C LEU A 152 12.97 8.09 -2.43
N TYR A 153 13.22 7.42 -1.31
CA TYR A 153 12.36 6.39 -0.78
C TYR A 153 11.59 6.93 0.42
N TYR A 154 10.32 6.61 0.48
CA TYR A 154 9.43 6.95 1.58
C TYR A 154 8.51 5.74 1.82
N PRO A 155 8.20 5.42 3.08
CA PRO A 155 7.17 4.46 3.40
C PRO A 155 5.85 4.78 2.69
N ALA A 156 5.46 3.91 1.75
CA ALA A 156 4.15 3.93 1.12
C ALA A 156 3.70 2.51 0.79
N PHE A 157 2.53 2.12 1.29
CA PHE A 157 1.97 0.79 1.09
C PHE A 157 0.44 0.77 1.23
N PHE A 158 -0.15 -0.32 0.77
CA PHE A 158 -1.55 -0.68 0.95
C PHE A 158 -1.62 -1.95 1.81
N VAL A 159 -2.58 -1.97 2.73
CA VAL A 159 -2.92 -3.12 3.56
C VAL A 159 -4.42 -3.29 3.53
N GLY A 160 -4.90 -4.50 3.28
CA GLY A 160 -6.31 -4.81 3.43
C GLY A 160 -6.87 -5.75 2.39
N ASP A 161 -8.20 -5.84 2.41
CA ASP A 161 -8.95 -6.61 1.42
C ASP A 161 -8.98 -5.91 0.06
N PHE A 162 -8.74 -6.67 -1.00
CA PHE A 162 -9.14 -6.23 -2.32
C PHE A 162 -10.60 -6.57 -2.64
N ASN A 163 -11.19 -5.83 -3.58
CA ASN A 163 -12.52 -6.11 -4.10
C ASN A 163 -12.46 -7.36 -4.99
N LYS A 164 -12.84 -8.51 -4.42
CA LYS A 164 -12.79 -9.80 -5.13
C LYS A 164 -13.74 -9.82 -6.32
N ILE A 165 -13.24 -10.30 -7.46
CA ILE A 165 -14.06 -10.60 -8.64
C ILE A 165 -14.66 -12.00 -8.51
N ILE A 166 -13.94 -12.91 -7.85
CA ILE A 166 -14.36 -14.29 -7.64
C ILE A 166 -15.02 -14.39 -6.27
N PRO A 167 -16.34 -14.70 -6.19
CA PRO A 167 -17.05 -14.71 -4.92
C PRO A 167 -16.49 -15.68 -3.89
N SER A 168 -15.94 -16.82 -4.33
CA SER A 168 -15.35 -17.85 -3.46
C SER A 168 -13.96 -17.50 -2.94
N ASP A 169 -13.37 -16.37 -3.36
CA ASP A 169 -12.04 -15.98 -2.91
C ASP A 169 -12.03 -15.60 -1.43
N GLN A 170 -11.34 -16.41 -0.64
CA GLN A 170 -11.12 -16.20 0.79
C GLN A 170 -9.79 -15.51 1.08
N ASN A 171 -8.78 -15.62 0.19
CA ASN A 171 -7.43 -15.11 0.47
C ASN A 171 -7.22 -13.70 -0.10
N ARG A 172 -8.13 -12.79 0.27
CA ARG A 172 -8.22 -11.44 -0.30
C ARG A 172 -7.47 -10.35 0.47
N PHE A 173 -6.99 -10.65 1.68
CA PHE A 173 -6.23 -9.69 2.48
C PHE A 173 -4.77 -9.66 2.03
N ILE A 174 -4.23 -8.50 1.66
CA ILE A 174 -2.89 -8.41 1.07
C ILE A 174 -2.08 -7.24 1.64
N LEU A 175 -0.76 -7.36 1.51
CA LEU A 175 0.19 -6.25 1.60
C LEU A 175 0.69 -5.91 0.18
N PHE A 176 0.62 -4.63 -0.18
CA PHE A 176 1.15 -4.13 -1.45
C PHE A 176 2.03 -2.89 -1.23
N GLY A 177 3.18 -2.82 -1.89
CA GLY A 177 4.14 -1.73 -1.75
C GLY A 177 5.41 -2.12 -1.00
N GLY A 178 5.79 -3.41 -1.06
CA GLY A 178 6.69 -4.06 -0.09
C GLY A 178 7.81 -4.98 -0.60
N TYR A 179 7.80 -5.37 -1.89
CA TYR A 179 8.27 -6.71 -2.23
C TYR A 179 9.15 -6.86 -3.49
N THR A 180 10.14 -7.75 -3.42
CA THR A 180 10.95 -8.26 -4.53
C THR A 180 11.17 -9.78 -4.42
N GLY A 181 10.13 -10.61 -4.62
CA GLY A 181 10.30 -12.04 -4.98
C GLY A 181 9.81 -13.11 -3.99
N LEU A 182 9.28 -14.26 -4.50
CA LEU A 182 8.45 -15.28 -3.82
C LEU A 182 8.81 -15.72 -2.39
N ASN A 183 10.10 -15.72 -2.04
CA ASN A 183 10.66 -16.52 -0.96
C ASN A 183 11.46 -15.72 0.07
N ASP A 184 11.44 -14.40 0.02
CA ASP A 184 12.29 -13.59 0.91
C ASP A 184 11.63 -13.29 2.26
N ASP A 185 11.37 -14.35 3.04
CA ASP A 185 10.90 -14.24 4.43
C ASP A 185 12.08 -14.05 5.42
N THR A 186 13.33 -14.12 4.92
CA THR A 186 14.59 -14.13 5.69
C THR A 186 15.39 -12.84 5.57
N ASN A 187 15.30 -12.11 4.47
CA ASN A 187 15.96 -10.82 4.27
C ASN A 187 14.91 -9.77 3.90
N PRO A 188 14.37 -9.01 4.88
CA PRO A 188 13.39 -8.01 4.55
C PRO A 188 14.05 -6.91 3.70
N GLY A 189 13.82 -6.98 2.40
CA GLY A 189 14.31 -6.03 1.41
C GLY A 189 13.95 -4.59 1.74
N SER A 190 14.83 -3.68 1.32
CA SER A 190 14.80 -2.24 1.61
C SER A 190 13.49 -1.54 1.26
N THR A 191 13.22 -0.45 2.00
CA THR A 191 12.16 0.56 1.88
C THR A 191 11.37 0.47 0.59
N ALA A 192 10.15 -0.02 0.69
CA ALA A 192 9.32 -0.25 -0.46
C ALA A 192 8.31 0.89 -0.62
N TYR A 193 8.06 1.25 -1.87
CA TYR A 193 7.35 2.46 -2.26
C TYR A 193 6.26 2.06 -3.25
N LEU A 194 5.01 2.21 -2.82
CA LEU A 194 3.81 1.89 -3.59
C LEU A 194 3.86 2.47 -5.00
N SER A 195 4.20 3.77 -5.10
CA SER A 195 4.18 4.48 -6.37
C SER A 195 5.21 3.97 -7.34
N GLY A 196 6.44 3.69 -6.93
CA GLY A 196 7.44 3.20 -7.88
C GLY A 196 7.25 1.74 -8.30
N LYS A 197 6.47 0.94 -7.55
CA LYS A 197 6.00 -0.36 -8.04
C LYS A 197 4.99 -0.23 -9.18
N LEU A 198 4.28 0.89 -9.26
CA LEU A 198 3.30 1.18 -10.31
C LEU A 198 3.96 1.97 -11.46
N VAL A 199 4.57 3.10 -11.13
CA VAL A 199 5.09 4.10 -12.08
C VAL A 199 6.45 3.72 -12.66
N ASP A 200 7.36 3.16 -11.85
CA ASP A 200 8.77 3.08 -12.25
C ASP A 200 9.26 1.72 -12.71
N GLY A 201 8.79 0.66 -12.06
CA GLY A 201 9.17 -0.71 -12.33
C GLY A 201 8.26 -1.40 -13.35
N ALA A 202 8.76 -2.50 -13.92
CA ALA A 202 7.85 -3.58 -14.28
C ALA A 202 7.13 -3.97 -12.98
N ALA A 203 5.82 -3.82 -12.89
CA ALA A 203 5.02 -4.22 -11.71
C ALA A 203 5.08 -5.74 -11.43
N SER A 204 6.02 -6.48 -12.03
CA SER A 204 6.27 -7.88 -11.83
C SER A 204 6.38 -8.19 -10.34
N SER A 205 5.55 -9.12 -9.87
CA SER A 205 5.66 -9.67 -8.52
C SER A 205 5.50 -8.63 -7.41
N SER A 206 4.44 -7.82 -7.46
CA SER A 206 4.20 -6.77 -6.45
C SER A 206 3.46 -7.26 -5.21
N ILE A 207 2.77 -8.40 -5.32
CA ILE A 207 1.93 -9.00 -4.28
C ILE A 207 2.26 -10.50 -4.20
N LYS A 208 2.47 -11.02 -2.99
CA LYS A 208 2.39 -12.46 -2.69
C LYS A 208 0.95 -12.73 -2.26
N GLY A 209 0.26 -13.60 -2.98
CA GLY A 209 -1.08 -14.04 -2.64
C GLY A 209 -1.16 -15.56 -2.56
N TYR A 210 -2.35 -16.04 -2.26
CA TYR A 210 -2.62 -17.46 -2.09
C TYR A 210 -3.70 -17.88 -3.07
N THR A 211 -3.49 -18.97 -3.79
CA THR A 211 -4.47 -19.52 -4.74
C THR A 211 -5.76 -19.95 -4.04
N LEU A 212 -6.80 -20.22 -4.82
CA LEU A 212 -8.14 -20.56 -4.36
C LEU A 212 -8.32 -22.07 -4.09
N ASP A 213 -7.25 -22.84 -4.18
CA ASP A 213 -7.22 -24.27 -3.87
C ASP A 213 -7.15 -24.54 -2.36
N SER A 214 -7.35 -25.82 -2.02
CA SER A 214 -7.26 -26.32 -0.65
C SER A 214 -6.35 -27.56 -0.65
N PRO A 215 -5.14 -27.50 -0.06
CA PRO A 215 -4.55 -26.35 0.61
C PRO A 215 -4.12 -25.25 -0.36
N PRO A 216 -4.09 -23.98 0.07
CA PRO A 216 -3.73 -22.86 -0.78
C PRO A 216 -2.23 -22.82 -1.09
N SER A 217 -1.86 -22.80 -2.37
CA SER A 217 -0.48 -22.57 -2.82
C SER A 217 -0.14 -21.06 -2.88
N VAL A 218 1.15 -20.73 -2.81
CA VAL A 218 1.62 -19.33 -2.92
C VAL A 218 1.75 -18.95 -4.39
N TRP A 219 1.27 -17.75 -4.75
CA TRP A 219 1.42 -17.20 -6.09
C TRP A 219 1.82 -15.72 -6.08
N GLN A 220 2.40 -15.26 -7.19
CA GLN A 220 2.71 -13.84 -7.39
C GLN A 220 1.64 -13.15 -8.21
N TYR A 221 1.26 -11.97 -7.75
CA TYR A 221 0.36 -11.09 -8.45
C TYR A 221 1.03 -9.75 -8.76
N THR A 222 0.55 -9.12 -9.80
CA THR A 222 0.96 -7.80 -10.30
C THR A 222 -0.25 -6.89 -10.38
N ILE A 223 -0.03 -5.58 -10.30
CA ILE A 223 -1.09 -4.60 -10.53
C ILE A 223 -1.02 -4.13 -11.98
N ARG A 224 -2.16 -4.19 -12.68
CA ARG A 224 -2.32 -3.60 -14.01
C ARG A 224 -3.66 -2.92 -14.15
N THR A 225 -3.74 -2.03 -15.12
CA THR A 225 -4.98 -1.36 -15.53
C THR A 225 -5.22 -1.59 -17.02
N LEU A 226 -6.36 -1.16 -17.54
CA LEU A 226 -6.63 -1.17 -18.99
C LEU A 226 -5.64 -0.28 -19.77
N LEU A 227 -4.99 0.66 -19.08
CA LEU A 227 -3.99 1.56 -19.63
C LEU A 227 -2.55 1.05 -19.43
N GLY A 228 -2.38 -0.17 -18.94
CA GLY A 228 -1.08 -0.72 -18.53
C GLY A 228 -0.77 -0.47 -17.05
N SER A 229 0.49 -0.58 -16.65
CA SER A 229 0.90 -0.47 -15.24
C SER A 229 1.02 0.97 -14.73
N GLY A 230 0.64 1.99 -15.51
CA GLY A 230 0.96 3.39 -15.21
C GLY A 230 2.42 3.76 -15.49
N ARG A 231 3.20 2.83 -16.08
CA ARG A 231 4.55 3.06 -16.58
C ARG A 231 4.52 3.89 -17.85
N ASN A 232 4.22 5.18 -17.67
CA ASN A 232 4.39 6.16 -18.71
C ASN A 232 5.78 6.76 -18.49
N ASN A 233 6.80 6.12 -19.09
CA ASN A 233 8.18 6.64 -19.16
C ASN A 233 8.20 7.89 -20.06
N ILE A 234 7.46 8.93 -19.67
CA ILE A 234 7.53 10.20 -20.38
C ILE A 234 8.71 10.92 -19.78
N GLU A 235 9.86 10.82 -20.44
CA GLU A 235 11.07 11.54 -20.07
C GLU A 235 11.03 13.01 -20.49
N ASP A 236 10.11 13.36 -21.39
CA ASP A 236 9.89 14.71 -21.88
C ASP A 236 9.63 15.69 -20.73
N SER A 237 10.53 16.67 -20.58
CA SER A 237 10.48 17.68 -19.54
C SER A 237 9.25 18.59 -19.63
N VAL A 238 8.63 18.71 -20.81
CA VAL A 238 7.42 19.51 -21.00
C VAL A 238 6.23 18.76 -20.42
N VAL A 239 5.97 17.54 -20.92
CA VAL A 239 4.81 16.73 -20.53
C VAL A 239 4.80 16.42 -19.03
N LYS A 240 5.97 16.22 -18.41
CA LYS A 240 6.05 15.98 -16.96
C LYS A 240 5.43 17.11 -16.14
N LYS A 241 5.62 18.35 -16.56
CA LYS A 241 5.25 19.56 -15.82
C LYS A 241 3.82 20.03 -16.11
N GLU A 242 3.17 19.43 -17.10
CA GLU A 242 1.78 19.74 -17.40
C GLU A 242 0.86 19.28 -16.26
N THR A 243 -0.28 19.96 -16.16
CA THR A 243 -1.36 19.64 -15.20
C THR A 243 -2.64 19.35 -15.98
N PRO A 244 -2.63 18.31 -16.83
CA PRO A 244 -3.73 18.05 -17.75
C PRO A 244 -5.02 17.72 -17.00
N GLU A 245 -6.16 18.07 -17.60
CA GLU A 245 -7.45 17.60 -17.13
C GLU A 245 -7.54 16.07 -17.27
N ILE A 246 -7.90 15.39 -16.17
CA ILE A 246 -8.05 13.94 -16.16
C ILE A 246 -9.43 13.58 -16.73
N THR A 247 -9.45 13.07 -17.96
CA THR A 247 -10.71 12.70 -18.63
C THR A 247 -11.06 11.22 -18.48
N PHE A 248 -10.08 10.36 -18.18
CA PHE A 248 -10.29 8.93 -18.04
C PHE A 248 -9.36 8.31 -17.00
N MET A 249 -9.92 7.43 -16.17
CA MET A 249 -9.20 6.64 -15.19
C MET A 249 -9.62 5.17 -15.28
N SER A 250 -8.65 4.27 -15.19
CA SER A 250 -8.87 2.83 -15.11
C SER A 250 -8.58 2.35 -13.69
N PRO A 251 -9.46 1.54 -13.07
CA PRO A 251 -9.17 0.95 -11.78
C PRO A 251 -7.98 -0.01 -11.86
N ALA A 252 -7.30 -0.18 -10.74
CA ALA A 252 -6.16 -1.08 -10.62
C ALA A 252 -6.60 -2.50 -10.28
N TYR A 253 -6.30 -3.44 -11.17
CA TYR A 253 -6.64 -4.86 -11.02
C TYR A 253 -5.43 -5.67 -10.58
N ILE A 254 -5.71 -6.73 -9.81
CA ILE A 254 -4.73 -7.74 -9.40
C ILE A 254 -4.71 -8.84 -10.46
N PHE A 255 -3.61 -8.91 -11.20
CA PHE A 255 -3.36 -9.92 -12.23
C PHE A 255 -2.42 -11.01 -11.72
N ASN A 256 -2.62 -12.25 -12.16
CA ASN A 256 -1.59 -13.27 -11.97
C ASN A 256 -0.33 -12.84 -12.74
N ASN A 257 0.85 -13.01 -12.13
CA ASN A 257 2.11 -12.48 -12.67
C ASN A 257 2.77 -13.40 -13.71
N SER A 258 2.02 -14.24 -14.43
CA SER A 258 2.63 -15.04 -15.50
C SER A 258 3.01 -14.11 -16.66
N TYR A 259 4.24 -13.59 -16.62
CA TYR A 259 4.83 -12.77 -17.69
C TYR A 259 4.88 -13.52 -19.03
N ASP A 260 4.71 -14.83 -18.99
CA ASP A 260 4.90 -15.78 -20.08
C ASP A 260 3.59 -16.48 -20.49
N TYR A 261 2.48 -15.74 -20.63
CA TYR A 261 1.25 -16.30 -21.24
C TYR A 261 1.47 -16.82 -22.68
N HIS A 262 2.58 -16.45 -23.32
CA HIS A 262 2.97 -16.93 -24.64
C HIS A 262 3.66 -18.30 -24.62
N ARG A 263 4.04 -18.84 -23.45
CA ARG A 263 4.60 -20.18 -23.36
C ARG A 263 3.50 -21.19 -23.09
N SER A 264 3.48 -22.27 -23.86
CA SER A 264 2.49 -23.35 -23.76
C SER A 264 2.41 -23.98 -22.36
N GLU A 265 3.50 -23.94 -21.60
CA GLU A 265 3.59 -24.42 -20.21
C GLU A 265 2.74 -23.61 -19.21
N TYR A 266 2.31 -22.39 -19.56
CA TYR A 266 1.44 -21.54 -18.71
C TYR A 266 0.02 -21.37 -19.26
N ALA A 267 -0.34 -22.00 -20.38
CA ALA A 267 -1.67 -21.89 -20.97
C ALA A 267 -2.78 -22.32 -19.98
N GLU A 268 -2.50 -23.30 -19.13
CA GLU A 268 -3.42 -23.78 -18.08
C GLU A 268 -3.71 -22.72 -17.00
N THR A 269 -2.82 -21.73 -16.83
CA THR A 269 -3.00 -20.67 -15.82
C THR A 269 -3.99 -19.59 -16.24
N TYR A 270 -4.27 -19.43 -17.54
CA TYR A 270 -5.15 -18.36 -18.04
C TYR A 270 -6.61 -18.60 -17.66
N ASN A 271 -7.06 -19.86 -17.81
CA ASN A 271 -8.40 -20.31 -17.43
C ASN A 271 -8.39 -21.08 -16.10
N SER A 272 -7.35 -20.91 -15.28
CA SER A 272 -7.27 -21.60 -14.00
C SER A 272 -8.35 -21.08 -13.06
N VAL A 273 -9.19 -22.00 -12.58
CA VAL A 273 -10.21 -21.71 -11.58
C VAL A 273 -9.60 -21.48 -10.19
N THR A 274 -8.41 -22.03 -9.93
CA THR A 274 -7.69 -21.88 -8.66
C THR A 274 -6.73 -20.69 -8.66
N ASN A 275 -6.32 -20.22 -9.84
CA ASN A 275 -5.43 -19.08 -10.00
C ASN A 275 -5.82 -18.21 -11.21
N PRO A 276 -6.94 -17.47 -11.10
CA PRO A 276 -7.48 -16.70 -12.21
C PRO A 276 -6.49 -15.67 -12.74
N ALA A 277 -6.60 -15.34 -14.03
CA ALA A 277 -5.82 -14.26 -14.62
C ALA A 277 -6.06 -12.92 -13.91
N ILE A 278 -7.30 -12.64 -13.49
CA ILE A 278 -7.68 -11.46 -12.72
C ILE A 278 -8.39 -11.89 -11.45
N ARG A 279 -7.88 -11.44 -10.31
CA ARG A 279 -8.37 -11.87 -9.00
C ARG A 279 -9.32 -10.86 -8.35
N GLY A 280 -9.05 -9.58 -8.56
CA GLY A 280 -9.82 -8.50 -7.95
C GLY A 280 -9.33 -7.12 -8.33
N VAL A 281 -9.92 -6.12 -7.68
CA VAL A 281 -9.63 -4.70 -7.86
C VAL A 281 -9.10 -4.13 -6.54
N ILE A 282 -8.02 -3.36 -6.61
CA ILE A 282 -7.47 -2.66 -5.46
C ILE A 282 -8.40 -1.48 -5.09
N PRO A 283 -8.92 -1.40 -3.85
CA PRO A 283 -9.87 -0.37 -3.45
C PRO A 283 -9.29 1.04 -3.61
N GLY A 284 -10.03 1.91 -4.31
CA GLY A 284 -9.65 3.31 -4.47
C GLY A 284 -8.45 3.60 -5.37
N LEU A 285 -7.73 2.60 -5.91
CA LEU A 285 -6.54 2.83 -6.74
C LEU A 285 -6.89 2.89 -8.22
N PHE A 286 -6.47 3.98 -8.87
CA PHE A 286 -6.72 4.25 -10.28
C PHE A 286 -5.44 4.66 -11.01
N VAL A 287 -5.44 4.46 -12.33
CA VAL A 287 -4.43 5.01 -13.24
C VAL A 287 -5.14 5.83 -14.32
N SER A 288 -4.72 7.08 -14.52
CA SER A 288 -5.21 7.94 -15.59
C SER A 288 -4.46 7.71 -16.90
N GLN A 289 -5.08 8.08 -18.01
CA GLN A 289 -4.38 8.13 -19.31
C GLN A 289 -3.40 9.30 -19.36
N GLN A 290 -3.82 10.43 -18.80
CA GLN A 290 -3.00 11.62 -18.69
C GLN A 290 -1.95 11.43 -17.60
N VAL A 291 -0.75 11.95 -17.85
CA VAL A 291 0.35 12.01 -16.88
C VAL A 291 0.76 13.47 -16.73
N GLY A 292 1.33 13.81 -15.59
CA GLY A 292 1.87 15.15 -15.36
C GLY A 292 2.16 15.35 -13.89
N PHE A 293 1.85 16.55 -13.41
CA PHE A 293 1.85 16.93 -11.99
C PHE A 293 3.23 16.81 -11.33
N PHE A 294 4.30 16.80 -12.12
CA PHE A 294 5.66 16.62 -11.60
C PHE A 294 6.05 17.72 -10.60
N ASP A 295 5.70 18.97 -10.93
CA ASP A 295 5.99 20.16 -10.12
C ASP A 295 4.87 20.47 -9.11
N GLU A 296 3.77 19.69 -9.09
CA GLU A 296 2.65 19.91 -8.17
C GLU A 296 2.99 19.57 -6.74
N ALA A 297 2.28 20.20 -5.82
CA ALA A 297 2.54 20.02 -4.40
C ALA A 297 2.46 18.54 -3.98
N LEU A 298 3.37 18.06 -3.14
CA LEU A 298 3.26 16.72 -2.56
C LEU A 298 1.95 16.64 -1.76
N TYR A 299 1.17 15.58 -1.98
CA TYR A 299 -0.24 15.47 -1.60
C TYR A 299 -1.19 16.35 -2.43
N TYR A 300 -0.94 16.45 -3.74
CA TYR A 300 -1.86 17.08 -4.67
C TYR A 300 -3.20 16.34 -4.71
N THR A 301 -4.30 17.05 -4.35
CA THR A 301 -5.65 16.47 -4.24
C THR A 301 -6.69 17.16 -5.12
N PRO A 302 -6.66 16.97 -6.45
CA PRO A 302 -7.68 17.53 -7.34
C PRO A 302 -9.03 16.83 -7.19
N ILE A 303 -10.08 17.51 -7.65
CA ILE A 303 -11.40 16.92 -7.86
C ILE A 303 -11.43 16.34 -9.27
N ILE A 304 -11.67 15.03 -9.38
CA ILE A 304 -11.80 14.30 -10.65
C ILE A 304 -13.15 13.56 -10.59
N ASN A 305 -14.00 13.76 -11.60
CA ASN A 305 -15.35 13.17 -11.64
C ASN A 305 -16.17 13.42 -10.35
N ASN A 306 -16.12 14.64 -9.83
CA ASN A 306 -16.77 15.08 -8.59
C ASN A 306 -16.27 14.41 -7.30
N GLN A 307 -15.07 13.82 -7.30
CA GLN A 307 -14.49 13.21 -6.11
C GLN A 307 -13.04 13.66 -5.90
N VAL A 308 -12.65 13.86 -4.65
CA VAL A 308 -11.27 14.17 -4.28
C VAL A 308 -10.39 12.94 -4.48
N HIS A 309 -9.29 13.11 -5.22
CA HIS A 309 -8.29 12.08 -5.46
C HIS A 309 -6.90 12.56 -5.05
N LEU A 310 -6.11 11.71 -4.41
CA LEU A 310 -4.69 11.96 -4.15
C LEU A 310 -3.84 11.49 -5.34
N ASN A 311 -3.03 12.37 -5.93
CA ASN A 311 -1.96 11.95 -6.83
C ASN A 311 -0.85 11.27 -6.02
N LEU A 312 -0.49 10.03 -6.36
CA LEU A 312 0.66 9.37 -5.76
C LEU A 312 1.94 9.91 -6.36
N PRO A 313 2.92 10.36 -5.57
CA PRO A 313 4.13 10.96 -6.11
C PRO A 313 4.99 9.90 -6.80
N SER A 314 5.58 10.24 -7.94
CA SER A 314 6.46 9.34 -8.68
C SER A 314 7.85 9.27 -8.04
N THR A 315 8.52 8.14 -8.20
CA THR A 315 9.97 8.05 -8.02
C THR A 315 10.66 8.20 -9.40
N GLY A 316 11.98 8.13 -9.47
CA GLY A 316 12.75 8.05 -10.72
C GLY A 316 12.73 9.32 -11.60
N GLY A 317 12.22 10.45 -11.09
CA GLY A 317 12.15 11.69 -11.85
C GLY A 317 11.14 11.63 -13.00
N ARG A 318 10.06 10.85 -12.84
CA ARG A 318 8.98 10.71 -13.83
C ARG A 318 7.73 11.48 -13.43
N ALA A 319 6.74 11.57 -14.30
CA ALA A 319 5.40 12.03 -13.91
C ALA A 319 4.59 10.86 -13.32
N SER A 320 3.59 11.16 -12.51
CA SER A 320 2.66 10.15 -12.01
C SER A 320 1.32 10.24 -12.73
N ALA A 321 0.73 9.08 -12.95
CA ALA A 321 -0.66 8.93 -13.39
C ALA A 321 -1.46 8.08 -12.41
N VAL A 322 -0.95 7.89 -11.19
CA VAL A 322 -1.57 7.01 -10.20
C VAL A 322 -2.33 7.84 -9.18
N TRP A 323 -3.56 7.43 -8.91
CA TRP A 323 -4.50 8.19 -8.07
C TRP A 323 -5.13 7.28 -7.01
N ILE A 324 -5.37 7.84 -5.83
CA ILE A 324 -6.17 7.21 -4.78
C ILE A 324 -7.43 8.05 -4.58
N ASN A 325 -8.61 7.45 -4.75
CA ASN A 325 -9.88 8.08 -4.37
C ASN A 325 -9.95 8.23 -2.85
N MET A 326 -10.26 9.44 -2.38
CA MET A 326 -10.25 9.80 -0.96
C MET A 326 -11.64 9.87 -0.33
N GLU A 327 -12.69 9.52 -1.06
CA GLU A 327 -14.09 9.66 -0.62
C GLU A 327 -14.83 8.32 -0.52
N GLN A 328 -14.67 7.45 -1.52
CA GLN A 328 -15.35 6.15 -1.53
C GLN A 328 -14.55 5.05 -2.22
N TRP A 329 -14.65 3.83 -1.69
CA TRP A 329 -14.04 2.62 -2.22
C TRP A 329 -15.04 1.49 -2.48
#